data_AF-A0AAU9S5K9-F1
#
_entry.id   AF-A0AAU9S5K9-F1
#
_cell.length_a   1.000
_cell.length_b   1.000
_cell.length_c   1.000
_cell.angle_alpha   90.00
_cell.angle_beta   90.00
_cell.angle_gamma   90.00
#
_symmetry.space_group_name_H-M   'P 1'
#
loop_
_entity.id
_entity.type
_entity.pdbx_description
1 polymer ?
#
loop_
_entity_poly.entity_id
_entity_poly.type
_entity_poly.pdbx_seq_one_letter_code
_entity_poly.pdbx_strand_id
1 'polypeptide(L)'
;MALAHDSAFKDRYLQLQSVRVRFIPTEKNDIREVGPMDEVVYDLVKHKFAAPNQVATIYDMKERVEDGRSYYTFEYGLRTPIYATTSFATVAVGNNRYYTLIVGANERRWRKVKKQLQVVADSLKILEI
;
A
#
# COMPACT_ATOMS: atom_id res chain seq x y z
N MET A 1 9.66 19.38 -12.08
CA MET A 1 8.55 18.61 -11.47
C MET A 1 8.54 17.22 -12.10
N ALA A 2 9.13 16.21 -11.47
CA ALA A 2 9.04 14.85 -11.99
C ALA A 2 7.62 14.32 -11.76
N LEU A 3 6.97 13.93 -12.86
CA LEU A 3 5.58 13.47 -12.92
C LEU A 3 5.41 12.23 -12.04
N ALA A 4 4.56 12.32 -11.02
CA ALA A 4 4.10 11.15 -10.28
C ALA A 4 3.37 10.22 -11.25
N HIS A 5 3.78 8.96 -11.30
CA HIS A 5 3.11 7.94 -12.10
C HIS A 5 2.13 7.18 -11.22
N ASP A 6 0.93 6.93 -11.74
CA ASP A 6 -0.13 6.19 -11.08
C ASP A 6 -0.76 5.23 -12.08
N SER A 7 -0.61 3.94 -11.82
CA SER A 7 -1.21 2.85 -12.60
C SER A 7 -2.24 2.14 -11.74
N ALA A 8 -3.48 2.01 -12.25
CA ALA A 8 -4.57 1.38 -11.52
C ALA A 8 -5.30 0.33 -12.37
N PHE A 9 -5.47 -0.86 -11.81
CA PHE A 9 -6.21 -1.98 -12.37
C PHE A 9 -7.40 -2.28 -11.46
N LYS A 10 -8.57 -2.51 -12.04
CA LYS A 10 -9.80 -2.84 -11.31
C LYS A 10 -10.37 -4.14 -11.84
N ASP A 11 -10.99 -4.92 -10.97
CA ASP A 11 -11.78 -6.07 -11.40
C ASP A 11 -12.93 -5.59 -12.31
N ARG A 12 -13.13 -6.28 -13.44
CA ARG A 12 -14.10 -5.92 -14.48
C ARG A 12 -15.53 -5.78 -13.94
N TYR A 13 -15.91 -6.63 -12.98
CA TYR A 13 -17.25 -6.68 -12.43
C TYR A 13 -17.34 -6.04 -11.05
N LEU A 14 -16.23 -5.92 -10.34
CA LEU A 14 -16.18 -5.49 -8.95
C LEU A 14 -15.14 -4.38 -8.75
N GLN A 15 -15.51 -3.16 -9.13
CA GLN A 15 -14.63 -2.00 -9.16
C GLN A 15 -13.90 -1.67 -7.84
N LEU A 16 -14.45 -2.12 -6.71
CA LEU A 16 -13.85 -1.94 -5.38
C LEU A 16 -12.75 -2.95 -5.06
N GLN A 17 -12.61 -3.99 -5.87
CA GLN A 17 -11.43 -4.83 -5.91
C GLN A 17 -10.45 -4.22 -6.91
N SER A 18 -9.37 -3.63 -6.40
CA SER A 18 -8.42 -2.90 -7.23
C SER A 18 -6.99 -3.09 -6.79
N VAL A 19 -6.08 -2.97 -7.76
CA VAL A 19 -4.63 -2.90 -7.59
C VAL A 19 -4.18 -1.53 -8.08
N ARG A 20 -3.40 -0.81 -7.29
CA ARG A 20 -2.85 0.49 -7.66
C ARG A 20 -1.37 0.54 -7.32
N VAL A 21 -0.55 0.94 -8.29
CA VAL A 21 0.87 1.23 -8.09
C VAL A 21 1.08 2.71 -8.37
N ARG A 22 1.64 3.42 -7.41
CA ARG A 22 2.06 4.81 -7.55
C ARG A 22 3.54 4.94 -7.20
N PHE A 23 4.24 5.86 -7.86
CA PHE A 23 5.53 6.31 -7.36
C PHE A 23 5.71 7.82 -7.43
N ILE A 24 6.49 8.34 -6.49
CA ILE A 24 6.90 9.75 -6.44
C ILE A 24 8.44 9.83 -6.33
N PRO A 25 9.07 10.89 -6.87
CA PRO A 25 10.50 11.11 -6.70
C PRO A 25 10.88 11.25 -5.22
N THR A 26 12.06 10.77 -4.86
CA THR A 26 12.66 10.95 -3.53
C THR A 26 14.19 10.92 -3.60
N GLU A 27 14.83 11.59 -2.65
CA GLU A 27 16.30 11.56 -2.47
C GLU A 27 16.76 10.40 -1.58
N LYS A 28 15.82 9.69 -0.94
CA LYS A 28 16.10 8.54 -0.09
C LYS A 28 16.42 7.31 -0.93
N ASN A 29 17.22 6.40 -0.37
CA ASN A 29 17.59 5.15 -1.05
C ASN A 29 16.93 3.92 -0.44
N ASP A 30 16.61 3.94 0.86
CA ASP A 30 15.86 2.88 1.55
C ASP A 30 14.63 3.44 2.29
N ILE A 31 13.58 2.61 2.46
CA ILE A 31 12.36 2.99 3.19
C ILE A 31 12.64 3.28 4.67
N ARG A 32 13.67 2.66 5.25
CA ARG A 32 14.13 2.91 6.63
C ARG A 32 14.66 4.32 6.82
N GLU A 33 15.11 4.99 5.76
CA GLU A 33 15.47 6.41 5.81
C GLU A 33 14.25 7.33 5.92
N VAL A 34 13.05 6.82 5.60
CA VAL A 34 11.79 7.55 5.80
C VAL A 34 11.40 7.54 7.27
N GLY A 35 11.63 6.42 7.95
CA GLY A 35 11.44 6.29 9.39
C GLY A 35 11.20 4.83 9.82
N PRO A 36 11.00 4.62 11.13
CA PRO A 36 10.54 3.36 11.70
C PRO A 36 9.22 2.88 11.05
N MET A 37 9.06 1.57 10.90
CA MET A 37 7.90 1.00 10.18
C MET A 37 6.56 1.44 10.78
N ASP A 38 6.44 1.40 12.10
CA ASP A 38 5.23 1.79 12.83
C ASP A 38 4.85 3.25 12.60
N GLU A 39 5.82 4.17 12.67
CA GLU A 39 5.60 5.60 12.41
C GLU A 39 5.19 5.85 10.95
N VAL A 40 5.93 5.27 9.99
CA VAL A 40 5.65 5.43 8.57
C VAL A 40 4.27 4.87 8.21
N VAL A 41 3.94 3.67 8.69
CA VAL A 41 2.65 3.03 8.44
C VAL A 41 1.52 3.83 9.08
N TYR A 42 1.69 4.29 10.32
CA TYR A 42 0.71 5.12 11.02
C TYR A 42 0.40 6.39 10.22
N ASP A 43 1.44 7.12 9.81
CA ASP A 43 1.28 8.37 9.05
C ASP A 43 0.64 8.15 7.68
N LEU A 44 1.04 7.11 6.96
CA LEU A 44 0.42 6.78 5.69
C LEU A 44 -1.06 6.50 5.86
N VAL A 45 -1.42 5.61 6.79
CA VAL A 45 -2.81 5.17 6.95
C VAL A 45 -3.69 6.30 7.49
N LYS A 46 -3.24 7.02 8.51
CA LYS A 46 -4.05 8.03 9.21
C LYS A 46 -4.09 9.38 8.51
N HIS A 47 -2.99 9.76 7.85
CA HIS A 47 -2.84 11.12 7.30
C HIS A 47 -2.76 11.19 5.78
N LYS A 48 -2.48 10.08 5.07
CA LYS A 48 -2.36 10.07 3.59
C LYS A 48 -3.41 9.23 2.87
N PHE A 49 -3.81 8.09 3.43
CA PHE A 49 -4.73 7.15 2.78
C PHE A 49 -6.17 7.34 3.22
N ALA A 50 -6.40 7.64 4.51
CA ALA A 50 -7.73 7.94 5.01
C ALA A 50 -8.20 9.32 4.54
N ALA A 51 -9.42 9.39 4.03
CA ALA A 51 -10.13 10.66 3.90
C ALA A 51 -10.51 11.19 5.30
N PRO A 52 -10.72 12.51 5.47
CA PRO A 52 -11.00 13.10 6.79
C PRO A 52 -12.21 12.52 7.53
N ASN A 53 -13.17 11.95 6.80
CA ASN A 53 -14.39 11.33 7.35
C ASN A 53 -14.28 9.81 7.56
N GLN A 54 -13.09 9.23 7.35
CA GLN A 54 -12.86 7.78 7.49
C GLN A 54 -12.17 7.47 8.80
N VAL A 55 -12.67 6.44 9.49
CA VAL A 55 -11.95 5.81 10.60
C VAL A 55 -10.99 4.80 10.03
N ALA A 56 -9.69 5.02 10.24
CA ALA A 56 -8.64 4.12 9.81
C ALA A 56 -8.24 3.15 10.94
N THR A 57 -8.08 1.87 10.62
CA THR A 57 -7.61 0.82 11.53
C THR A 57 -6.45 0.08 10.88
N ILE A 58 -5.36 -0.12 11.62
CA ILE A 58 -4.21 -0.92 11.16
C ILE A 58 -4.34 -2.28 11.84
N TYR A 59 -4.32 -3.36 11.05
CA TYR A 59 -4.55 -4.73 11.54
C TYR A 59 -3.25 -5.51 11.72
N ASP A 60 -2.33 -5.35 10.78
CA ASP A 60 -1.05 -6.06 10.78
C ASP A 60 -0.02 -5.25 9.98
N MET A 61 1.26 -5.42 10.30
CA MET A 61 2.37 -4.84 9.56
C MET A 61 3.60 -5.74 9.68
N LYS A 62 4.32 -5.87 8.57
CA LYS A 62 5.55 -6.64 8.49
C LYS A 62 6.57 -5.91 7.63
N GLU A 63 7.82 -6.06 8.02
CA GLU A 63 8.95 -5.73 7.19
C GLU A 63 9.46 -6.98 6.49
N ARG A 64 9.84 -6.87 5.22
CA ARG A 64 10.63 -7.88 4.52
C ARG A 64 11.82 -7.22 3.84
N VAL A 65 12.93 -7.94 3.78
CA VAL A 65 14.13 -7.54 3.05
C VAL A 65 14.35 -8.53 1.92
N GLU A 66 14.48 -8.02 0.69
CA GLU A 66 14.70 -8.82 -0.50
C GLU A 66 15.59 -8.06 -1.48
N ASP A 67 16.60 -8.73 -2.04
CA ASP A 67 17.59 -8.13 -2.95
C ASP A 67 18.22 -6.84 -2.39
N GLY A 68 18.51 -6.82 -1.08
CA GLY A 68 19.10 -5.68 -0.38
C GLY A 68 18.15 -4.50 -0.16
N ARG A 69 16.85 -4.63 -0.51
CA ARG A 69 15.84 -3.57 -0.36
C ARG A 69 14.84 -3.93 0.73
N SER A 70 14.49 -2.94 1.54
CA SER A 70 13.50 -3.10 2.60
C SER A 70 12.10 -2.70 2.10
N TYR A 71 11.09 -3.48 2.46
CA TYR A 71 9.69 -3.28 2.10
C TYR A 71 8.83 -3.34 3.36
N TYR A 72 7.93 -2.37 3.52
CA TYR A 72 6.92 -2.42 4.57
C TYR A 72 5.59 -2.80 3.94
N THR A 73 5.02 -3.92 4.41
CA THR A 73 3.71 -4.41 3.99
C THR A 73 2.76 -4.39 5.18
N PHE A 74 1.57 -3.82 5.02
CA PHE A 74 0.61 -3.68 6.11
C PHE A 74 -0.84 -3.84 5.65
N GLU A 75 -1.66 -4.39 6.55
CA GLU A 75 -3.10 -4.55 6.39
C GLU A 75 -3.82 -3.43 7.13
N TYR A 76 -4.73 -2.74 6.45
CA TYR A 76 -5.49 -1.66 7.05
C TYR A 76 -6.93 -1.60 6.53
N GLY A 77 -7.82 -1.06 7.36
CA GLY A 77 -9.22 -0.83 7.06
C GLY A 77 -9.55 0.65 7.07
N LEU A 78 -10.37 1.09 6.12
CA LEU A 78 -10.96 2.43 6.09
C LEU A 78 -12.48 2.30 6.12
N ARG A 79 -13.12 2.93 7.10
CA ARG A 79 -14.56 2.81 7.34
C ARG A 79 -15.23 4.18 7.47
N THR A 80 -16.35 4.33 6.78
CA THR A 80 -17.40 5.34 7.04
C THR A 80 -18.67 4.62 7.51
N PRO A 81 -19.74 5.33 7.94
CA PRO A 81 -20.99 4.69 8.35
C PRO A 81 -21.64 3.82 7.27
N ILE A 82 -21.41 4.13 5.99
CA ILE A 82 -22.06 3.46 4.85
C ILE A 82 -21.12 2.58 4.03
N TYR A 83 -19.80 2.66 4.28
CA TYR A 83 -18.81 2.04 3.42
C TYR A 83 -17.58 1.57 4.20
N ALA A 84 -17.08 0.38 3.90
CA ALA A 84 -15.86 -0.14 4.49
C ALA A 84 -15.02 -0.94 3.49
N THR A 85 -13.73 -0.66 3.47
CA THR A 85 -12.72 -1.40 2.70
C THR A 85 -11.64 -1.94 3.60
N THR A 86 -11.04 -3.04 3.16
CA THR A 86 -9.80 -3.54 3.71
C THR A 86 -8.80 -3.69 2.58
N SER A 87 -7.57 -3.29 2.84
CA SER A 87 -6.48 -3.24 1.87
C SER A 87 -5.19 -3.74 2.48
N PHE A 88 -4.33 -4.29 1.63
CA PHE A 88 -2.91 -4.33 1.87
C PHE A 88 -2.25 -3.15 1.16
N ALA A 89 -1.22 -2.58 1.79
CA ALA A 89 -0.28 -1.71 1.12
C ALA A 89 1.14 -2.24 1.28
N THR A 90 1.95 -2.10 0.24
CA THR A 90 3.40 -2.34 0.27
C THR A 90 4.12 -1.09 -0.20
N VAL A 91 5.03 -0.58 0.61
CA VAL A 91 5.86 0.58 0.29
C VAL A 91 7.35 0.23 0.32
N ALA A 92 8.10 0.85 -0.59
CA ALA A 92 9.55 0.68 -0.68
C ALA A 92 10.17 1.89 -1.39
N VAL A 93 11.46 2.06 -1.20
CA VAL A 93 12.26 3.10 -1.87
C VAL A 93 13.33 2.45 -2.71
N GLY A 94 13.60 3.01 -3.87
CA GLY A 94 14.69 2.60 -4.75
C GLY A 94 14.64 3.36 -6.07
N ASN A 95 15.75 3.37 -6.82
CA ASN A 95 15.84 4.05 -8.11
C ASN A 95 15.32 5.52 -8.05
N ASN A 96 15.66 6.23 -6.97
CA ASN A 96 15.23 7.61 -6.68
C ASN A 96 13.71 7.81 -6.59
N ARG A 97 12.96 6.76 -6.26
CA ARG A 97 11.49 6.75 -6.21
C ARG A 97 10.98 6.07 -4.95
N TYR A 98 9.93 6.65 -4.38
CA TYR A 98 9.11 6.05 -3.36
C TYR A 98 7.93 5.36 -4.02
N TYR A 99 7.83 4.05 -3.88
CA TYR A 99 6.80 3.21 -4.46
C TYR A 99 5.72 2.91 -3.43
N THR A 100 4.47 2.87 -3.90
CA THR A 100 3.31 2.47 -3.11
C THR A 100 2.45 1.55 -3.96
N LEU A 101 2.33 0.29 -3.54
CA LEU A 101 1.35 -0.65 -4.06
C LEU A 101 0.20 -0.74 -3.05
N ILE A 102 -1.04 -0.52 -3.49
CA ILE A 102 -2.24 -0.75 -2.69
C ILE A 102 -3.12 -1.76 -3.41
N VAL A 103 -3.53 -2.81 -2.69
CA VAL A 103 -4.49 -3.80 -3.17
C VAL A 103 -5.59 -3.95 -2.15
N GLY A 104 -6.83 -3.79 -2.57
CA GLY A 104 -7.95 -3.72 -1.65
C GLY A 104 -9.22 -4.32 -2.22
N ALA A 105 -10.15 -4.62 -1.32
CA ALA A 105 -11.51 -5.00 -1.64
C ALA A 105 -12.48 -4.41 -0.61
N ASN A 106 -13.78 -4.46 -0.92
CA ASN A 106 -14.79 -4.21 0.10
C ASN A 106 -14.74 -5.29 1.20
N GLU A 107 -15.18 -4.93 2.41
CA GLU A 107 -15.09 -5.81 3.58
C GLU A 107 -15.86 -7.13 3.40
N ARG A 108 -16.98 -7.10 2.66
CA ARG A 108 -17.80 -8.29 2.36
C ARG A 108 -17.02 -9.36 1.58
N ARG A 109 -16.17 -8.96 0.63
CA ARG A 109 -15.35 -9.89 -0.17
C ARG A 109 -13.99 -10.13 0.43
N TRP A 110 -13.48 -9.26 1.30
CA TRP A 110 -12.14 -9.36 1.88
C TRP A 110 -11.83 -10.77 2.36
N ARG A 111 -12.73 -11.38 3.15
CA ARG A 111 -12.56 -12.75 3.67
C ARG A 111 -12.35 -13.81 2.59
N LYS A 112 -12.91 -13.62 1.40
CA LYS A 112 -12.80 -14.56 0.26
C LYS A 112 -11.52 -14.36 -0.54
N VAL A 113 -11.09 -13.11 -0.72
CA VAL A 113 -9.98 -12.76 -1.63
C VAL A 113 -8.68 -12.36 -0.91
N LYS A 114 -8.68 -12.23 0.42
CA LYS A 114 -7.53 -11.78 1.24
C LYS A 114 -6.24 -12.49 0.84
N LYS A 115 -6.25 -13.83 0.78
CA LYS A 115 -5.04 -14.60 0.44
C LYS A 115 -4.50 -14.27 -0.95
N GLN A 116 -5.38 -14.10 -1.94
CA GLN A 116 -4.98 -13.74 -3.31
C GLN A 116 -4.43 -12.30 -3.36
N LEU A 117 -5.09 -11.37 -2.68
CA LEU A 117 -4.63 -9.98 -2.62
C LEU A 117 -3.30 -9.86 -1.85
N GLN A 118 -3.08 -10.68 -0.82
CA GLN A 118 -1.81 -10.70 -0.09
C GLN A 118 -0.65 -11.12 -0.98
N VAL A 119 -0.85 -12.12 -1.85
CA VAL A 119 0.16 -12.52 -2.86
C VAL A 119 0.51 -11.33 -3.77
N VAL A 120 -0.48 -10.55 -4.20
CA VAL A 120 -0.21 -9.36 -5.02
C VAL A 120 0.56 -8.30 -4.22
N ALA A 121 0.17 -8.02 -2.97
CA ALA A 121 0.87 -7.07 -2.11
C ALA A 121 2.35 -7.47 -1.89
N ASP A 122 2.59 -8.76 -1.67
CA ASP A 122 3.92 -9.32 -1.44
C ASP A 122 4.75 -9.41 -2.74
N SER A 123 4.13 -9.31 -3.92
CA SER A 123 4.81 -9.42 -5.22
C SER A 123 5.58 -8.18 -5.67
N LEU A 124 5.44 -7.04 -4.98
CA LEU A 124 6.13 -5.81 -5.38
C LEU A 124 7.65 -6.03 -5.34
N LYS A 125 8.31 -5.88 -6.49
CA LYS A 125 9.77 -5.87 -6.59
C LYS A 125 10.21 -4.65 -7.39
N ILE A 126 11.21 -3.95 -6.89
CA ILE A 126 11.86 -2.88 -7.64
C ILE A 126 13.11 -3.48 -8.30
N LEU A 127 13.12 -3.51 -9.63
CA LEU A 127 14.24 -4.02 -10.41
C LEU A 127 15.33 -2.95 -10.52
N GLU A 128 16.59 -3.39 -10.52
CA GLU A 128 17.70 -2.57 -10.99
C GLU A 128 17.64 -2.47 -12.51
N ILE A 129 17.93 -1.27 -13.04
CA ILE A 129 17.95 -0.94 -14.46
C ILE A 129 19.35 -0.43 -14.79
#